data_AF-A0A853IZG9-F1
#
_entry.id   AF-A0A853IZG9-F1
#
_cell.length_a   1.000
_cell.length_b   1.000
_cell.length_c   1.000
_cell.angle_alpha   90.00
_cell.angle_beta   90.00
_cell.angle_gamma   90.00
#
_symmetry.space_group_name_H-M   'P 1'
#
loop_
_entity.id
_entity.type
_entity.pdbx_description
1 polymer ?
#
loop_
_entity_poly.entity_id
_entity_poly.type
_entity_poly.pdbx_seq_one_letter_code
_entity_poly.pdbx_strand_id
1 'polypeptide(L)'
;MRVNARFDAEAEQQVTYLAEVTGMGVSEVLRTSVQHYYDMVRARRGGLRHLSAFIGQGDSGRSDVAGTYKARLAEGWSAKHGVPIDAPHAVHEPEAAFKRSQPAGGA
;
A
#
# COMPACT_ATOMS: atom_id res chain seq x y z
N MET A 1 3.32 -12.04 28.64
CA MET A 1 2.82 -13.43 28.79
C MET A 1 4.01 -14.35 29.04
N ARG A 2 3.92 -15.34 29.94
CA ARG A 2 4.93 -16.39 30.12
C ARG A 2 4.45 -17.64 29.41
N VAL A 3 5.34 -18.31 28.67
CA VAL A 3 5.03 -19.52 27.90
C VAL A 3 6.06 -20.58 28.25
N ASN A 4 5.60 -21.77 28.65
CA ASN A 4 6.44 -22.95 28.77
C ASN A 4 6.21 -23.80 27.52
N ALA A 5 7.19 -23.84 26.62
CA ALA A 5 7.16 -24.66 25.42
C ALA A 5 8.17 -25.80 25.54
N ARG A 6 7.80 -26.99 25.05
CA ARG A 6 8.73 -28.11 24.90
C ARG A 6 9.16 -28.15 23.45
N PHE A 7 10.47 -28.21 23.23
CA PHE A 7 11.06 -28.38 21.92
C PHE A 7 11.49 -29.84 21.75
N ASP A 8 11.44 -30.33 20.52
CA ASP A 8 12.10 -31.57 20.15
C ASP A 8 13.58 -31.31 19.84
N ALA A 9 14.36 -32.38 19.68
CA ALA A 9 15.80 -32.28 19.49
C ALA A 9 16.18 -31.50 18.22
N GLU A 10 15.35 -31.54 17.17
CA GLU A 10 15.60 -30.78 15.94
C GLU A 10 15.39 -29.28 16.16
N ALA A 11 14.29 -28.89 16.80
CA ALA A 11 14.03 -27.47 17.07
C ALA A 11 15.05 -26.88 18.05
N GLU A 12 15.54 -27.65 19.01
CA GLU A 12 16.64 -27.24 19.89
C GLU A 12 17.92 -26.93 19.10
N GLN A 13 18.28 -27.76 18.11
CA GLN A 13 19.44 -27.52 17.24
C GLN A 13 19.26 -26.28 16.38
N GLN A 14 18.06 -26.07 15.83
CA GLN A 14 17.74 -24.88 15.02
C GLN A 14 17.87 -23.60 15.83
N VAL A 15 17.36 -23.58 17.07
CA VAL A 15 17.45 -22.41 17.96
C VAL A 15 18.90 -22.15 18.36
N THR A 16 19.67 -23.20 18.63
CA THR A 16 21.11 -23.08 18.95
C THR A 16 21.89 -22.50 17.78
N TYR A 17 21.67 -23.02 16.58
CA TYR A 17 22.29 -22.51 15.36
C TYR A 17 21.96 -21.03 15.12
N LEU A 18 20.68 -20.65 15.28
CA LEU A 18 20.26 -19.27 15.12
C LEU A 18 20.92 -18.35 16.16
N ALA A 19 21.05 -18.79 17.41
CA ALA A 19 21.74 -18.04 18.45
C ALA A 19 23.23 -17.84 18.12
N GLU A 20 23.91 -18.88 17.63
CA GLU A 20 25.32 -18.83 17.25
C GLU A 20 25.58 -17.89 16.08
N VAL A 21 24.82 -18.03 14.98
CA VAL A 21 25.03 -17.24 13.76
C VAL A 21 24.67 -15.78 13.94
N THR A 22 23.64 -15.49 14.75
CA THR A 22 23.18 -14.11 14.95
C THR A 22 23.86 -13.43 16.14
N GLY A 23 24.55 -14.18 17.00
CA GLY A 23 25.08 -13.70 18.27
C GLY A 23 24.01 -13.31 19.30
N MET A 24 22.73 -13.63 19.03
CA MET A 24 21.62 -13.32 19.92
C MET A 24 21.46 -14.38 21.00
N GLY A 25 21.01 -13.96 22.19
CA GLY A 25 20.59 -14.90 23.23
C GLY A 25 19.34 -15.69 22.80
N VAL A 26 19.20 -16.94 23.28
CA VAL A 26 18.09 -17.84 22.94
C VAL A 26 16.72 -17.19 23.14
N SER A 27 16.51 -16.45 24.25
CA SER A 27 15.24 -15.77 24.49
C SER A 27 14.93 -14.70 23.45
N GLU A 28 15.95 -14.04 22.91
CA GLU A 28 15.77 -12.99 21.90
C GLU A 28 15.51 -13.61 20.53
N VAL A 29 16.21 -14.70 20.18
CA VAL A 29 15.90 -15.51 19.00
C VAL A 29 14.44 -15.95 19.01
N LEU A 30 13.96 -16.48 20.13
CA LEU A 30 12.56 -16.93 20.26
C LEU A 30 11.57 -15.76 20.15
N ARG A 31 11.87 -14.60 20.75
CA ARG A 31 11.02 -13.40 20.65
C ARG A 31 10.89 -12.95 19.19
N THR A 32 12.01 -12.85 18.48
CA THR A 32 12.07 -12.45 17.08
C THR A 32 11.36 -13.45 16.18
N SER A 33 11.54 -14.76 16.41
CA SER A 33 10.86 -15.82 15.66
C SER A 33 9.33 -15.74 15.81
N VAL A 34 8.83 -15.50 17.02
CA VAL A 34 7.39 -15.34 17.27
C VAL A 34 6.86 -14.08 16.57
N GLN A 35 7.59 -12.97 16.63
CA GLN A 35 7.21 -11.73 15.95
C GLN A 35 7.15 -11.95 14.43
N HIS A 36 8.17 -12.57 13.84
CA HIS A 36 8.23 -12.86 12.43
C HIS A 36 7.07 -13.78 11.98
N TYR A 37 6.78 -14.83 12.77
CA TYR A 37 5.64 -15.70 12.50
C TYR A 37 4.30 -14.94 12.58
N TYR A 38 4.14 -14.07 13.59
CA TYR A 38 2.96 -13.23 13.71
C TYR A 38 2.78 -12.32 12.51
N ASP A 39 3.83 -11.63 12.07
CA ASP A 39 3.78 -10.71 10.93
C ASP A 39 3.44 -11.46 9.65
N MET A 40 4.03 -12.64 9.43
CA MET A 40 3.67 -13.52 8.31
C MET A 40 2.19 -13.92 8.33
N VAL A 41 1.66 -14.36 9.46
CA VAL A 41 0.26 -14.78 9.59
C VAL A 41 -0.69 -13.59 9.46
N ARG A 42 -0.33 -12.45 10.05
CA ARG A 42 -1.12 -11.21 9.97
C ARG A 42 -1.17 -10.69 8.54
N ALA A 43 -0.06 -10.65 7.83
CA ALA A 43 -0.01 -10.25 6.43
C ALA A 43 -0.89 -11.16 5.55
N ARG A 44 -0.85 -12.49 5.78
CA ARG A 44 -1.72 -13.46 5.09
C ARG A 44 -3.22 -13.25 5.35
N ARG A 45 -3.58 -12.73 6.54
CA ARG A 45 -4.97 -12.50 6.93
C ARG A 45 -5.49 -11.11 6.53
N GLY A 46 -4.61 -10.10 6.51
CA GLY A 46 -4.94 -8.71 6.15
C GLY A 46 -4.77 -8.37 4.67
N GLY A 47 -4.15 -9.27 3.89
CA GLY A 47 -4.04 -9.09 2.44
C GLY A 47 -5.39 -9.18 1.76
N LEU A 48 -5.69 -8.20 0.89
CA LEU A 48 -6.79 -8.28 -0.06
C LEU A 48 -6.51 -9.49 -0.96
N ARG A 49 -7.17 -10.63 -0.69
CA ARG A 49 -6.93 -11.93 -1.39
C ARG A 49 -7.10 -11.86 -2.91
N HIS A 50 -7.77 -10.83 -3.41
CA HIS A 50 -7.93 -10.55 -4.83
C HIS A 50 -6.76 -9.75 -5.41
N LEU A 51 -5.98 -9.05 -4.59
CA LEU A 51 -4.82 -8.27 -5.02
C LEU A 51 -3.53 -9.06 -5.12
N SER A 52 -3.46 -10.26 -4.51
CA SER A 52 -2.30 -11.14 -4.63
C SER A 52 -2.05 -11.59 -6.06
N ALA A 53 -3.09 -11.66 -6.90
CA ALA A 53 -2.95 -11.94 -8.33
C ALA A 53 -2.17 -10.85 -9.09
N PHE A 54 -2.07 -9.64 -8.52
CA PHE A 54 -1.36 -8.51 -9.12
C PHE A 54 0.05 -8.31 -8.52
N ILE A 55 0.46 -9.11 -7.52
CA ILE A 55 1.83 -9.10 -6.99
C ILE A 55 2.75 -9.74 -8.05
N GLY A 56 3.77 -9.00 -8.48
CA GLY A 56 4.67 -9.43 -9.57
C GLY A 56 4.17 -9.06 -10.98
N GLN A 57 2.94 -8.56 -11.11
CA GLN A 57 2.39 -8.10 -12.41
C GLN A 57 2.96 -6.73 -12.86
N GLY A 58 3.94 -6.19 -12.13
CA GLY A 58 4.68 -4.98 -12.48
C GLY A 58 5.69 -5.17 -13.61
N ASP A 59 6.06 -6.40 -13.94
CA ASP A 59 6.95 -6.71 -15.06
C ASP A 59 6.18 -6.79 -16.39
N SER A 60 5.42 -5.73 -16.69
CA SER A 60 4.78 -5.54 -17.99
C SER A 60 5.77 -5.06 -19.07
N GLY A 61 7.08 -5.04 -18.76
CA GLY A 61 8.11 -4.37 -19.55
C GLY A 61 8.04 -2.85 -19.54
N ARG A 62 7.08 -2.24 -18.83
CA ARG A 62 6.83 -0.80 -18.80
C ARG A 62 7.12 -0.20 -17.43
N SER A 63 8.41 -0.09 -17.11
CA SER A 63 8.91 0.54 -15.89
C SER A 63 8.80 2.07 -15.90
N ASP A 64 8.65 2.68 -17.08
CA ASP A 64 8.57 4.13 -17.30
C ASP A 64 7.21 4.73 -16.90
N VAL A 65 6.17 3.90 -16.73
CA VAL A 65 4.78 4.36 -16.63
C VAL A 65 4.56 5.31 -15.48
N ALA A 66 5.15 5.06 -14.31
CA ALA A 66 5.01 5.95 -13.17
C ALA A 66 5.66 7.33 -13.43
N GLY A 67 6.79 7.36 -14.13
CA GLY A 67 7.52 8.59 -14.47
C GLY A 67 6.84 9.38 -15.60
N THR A 68 6.29 8.71 -16.60
CA THR A 68 5.67 9.36 -17.77
C THR A 68 4.15 9.49 -17.65
N TYR A 69 3.56 9.09 -16.51
CA TYR A 69 2.09 8.99 -16.35
C TYR A 69 1.40 10.31 -16.70
N LYS A 70 1.87 11.41 -16.12
CA LYS A 70 1.28 12.75 -16.32
C LYS A 70 1.41 13.22 -17.76
N ALA A 71 2.54 12.95 -18.41
CA ALA A 71 2.76 13.31 -19.82
C ALA A 71 1.79 12.55 -20.74
N ARG A 72 1.65 11.22 -20.55
CA ARG A 72 0.71 10.40 -21.33
C ARG A 72 -0.75 10.76 -21.08
N LEU A 73 -1.10 11.11 -19.84
CA LEU A 73 -2.44 11.59 -19.50
C LEU A 73 -2.74 12.91 -20.21
N ALA A 74 -1.79 13.84 -20.18
CA ALA A 74 -1.94 15.15 -20.80
C ALA A 74 -2.01 15.05 -22.34
N GLU A 75 -1.17 14.20 -22.96
CA GLU A 75 -1.25 13.88 -24.39
C GLU A 75 -2.62 13.30 -24.78
N GLY A 76 -3.10 12.30 -24.05
CA GLY A 76 -4.41 11.70 -24.31
C GLY A 76 -5.57 12.67 -24.09
N TRP A 77 -5.45 13.60 -23.15
CA TRP A 77 -6.43 14.64 -22.90
C TRP A 77 -6.46 15.67 -24.03
N SER A 78 -5.29 16.18 -24.44
CA SER A 78 -5.16 17.11 -25.57
C SER A 78 -5.61 16.48 -26.88
N ALA A 79 -5.36 15.19 -27.11
CA ALA A 79 -5.82 14.48 -28.31
C ALA A 79 -7.36 14.36 -28.37
N LYS A 80 -8.02 14.19 -27.21
CA LYS A 80 -9.49 14.05 -27.14
C LYS A 80 -10.23 15.38 -27.19
N HIS A 81 -9.66 16.41 -26.55
CA HIS A 81 -10.33 17.69 -26.36
C HIS A 81 -9.72 18.84 -27.18
N GLY A 82 -8.64 18.60 -27.91
CA GLY A 82 -8.00 19.57 -28.80
C GLY A 82 -7.33 20.75 -28.09
N VAL A 83 -7.22 20.73 -26.76
CA VAL A 83 -6.65 21.84 -25.98
C VAL A 83 -5.16 21.56 -25.69
N PRO A 84 -4.23 22.40 -26.18
CA PRO A 84 -2.81 22.33 -25.79
C PRO A 84 -2.66 22.59 -24.28
N ILE A 85 -1.76 21.86 -23.62
CA ILE A 85 -1.55 21.95 -22.16
C ILE A 85 -1.00 23.35 -21.74
N ASP A 86 -0.34 24.03 -22.67
CA ASP A 86 0.16 25.42 -22.53
C ASP A 86 -0.90 26.50 -22.87
N ALA A 87 -2.13 26.10 -23.23
CA ALA A 87 -3.21 27.06 -23.26
C ALA A 87 -3.39 27.60 -21.83
N PRO A 88 -3.40 28.93 -21.62
CA PRO A 88 -3.61 29.50 -20.29
C PRO A 88 -4.86 28.84 -19.73
N HIS A 89 -4.70 28.15 -18.59
CA HIS A 89 -5.84 27.53 -17.90
C HIS A 89 -6.92 28.60 -17.80
N ALA A 90 -7.99 28.45 -18.57
CA ALA A 90 -9.20 29.21 -18.36
C ALA A 90 -9.69 28.71 -17.00
N VAL A 91 -9.25 29.39 -15.94
CA VAL A 91 -9.82 29.27 -14.61
C VAL A 91 -11.27 29.62 -14.82
N HIS A 92 -12.11 28.60 -14.91
CA HIS A 92 -13.54 28.82 -14.91
C HIS A 92 -13.84 29.38 -13.53
N GLU A 93 -14.05 30.69 -13.44
CA GLU A 93 -14.59 31.27 -12.22
C GLU A 93 -15.85 30.46 -11.86
N PRO A 94 -15.95 29.96 -10.63
CA PRO A 94 -17.15 29.26 -10.21
C PRO A 94 -18.32 30.22 -10.38
N GLU A 95 -19.28 29.82 -11.19
CA GLU A 95 -20.47 30.61 -11.51
C GLU A 95 -21.11 31.09 -10.20
N ALA A 96 -21.28 32.41 -10.11
CA ALA A 96 -21.68 33.07 -8.88
C ALA A 96 -23.05 32.59 -8.38
N ALA A 97 -23.06 32.24 -7.09
CA ALA A 97 -24.20 32.26 -6.17
C ALA A 97 -25.46 31.45 -6.57
N PHE A 98 -25.53 30.24 -6.03
CA PHE A 98 -26.79 29.55 -5.76
C PHE A 98 -27.70 30.48 -4.94
N LYS A 99 -28.69 31.13 -5.58
CA LYS A 99 -29.72 31.90 -4.89
C LYS A 99 -30.57 30.93 -4.07
N ARG A 100 -30.28 30.86 -2.77
CA ARG A 100 -31.12 30.18 -1.78
C ARG A 100 -32.47 30.89 -1.74
N SER A 101 -33.50 30.27 -2.30
CA SER A 101 -34.88 30.72 -2.14
C SER A 101 -35.22 30.82 -0.66
N GLN A 102 -35.58 32.03 -0.20
CA GLN A 102 -36.13 32.24 1.14
C GLN A 102 -37.44 31.45 1.30
N PRO A 103 -37.71 30.85 2.46
CA PRO A 103 -39.03 30.32 2.74
C PRO A 103 -39.98 31.48 3.00
N ALA A 104 -41.09 31.52 2.25
CA ALA A 104 -42.19 32.43 2.53
C ALA A 104 -42.83 32.03 3.87
N GLY A 105 -42.65 32.87 4.88
CA GLY A 105 -43.44 32.87 6.10
C GLY A 105 -44.62 33.83 5.95
N GLY A 106 -45.80 33.41 6.41
CA GLY A 106 -47.00 34.24 6.57
C GLY A 106 -48.26 33.51 6.11
N ALA A 107 -49.38 33.52 6.81
CA ALA A 107 -49.78 33.97 8.13
C ALA A 107 -51.10 33.25 8.45
#